data_AF-A0A1F7MWI0-F1
#
_entry.id   AF-A0A1F7MWI0-F1
#
_cell.length_a   1.000
_cell.length_b   1.000
_cell.length_c   1.000
_cell.angle_alpha   90.00
_cell.angle_beta   90.00
_cell.angle_gamma   90.00
#
_symmetry.space_group_name_H-M   'P 1'
#
loop_
_entity.id
_entity.type
_entity.pdbx_description
1 polymer ?
#
loop_
_entity_poly.entity_id
_entity_poly.type
_entity_poly.pdbx_seq_one_letter_code
_entity_poly.pdbx_strand_id
1 'polypeptide(L)'
;MARALETSPAGRRILARLRTLGPFLEGSLTVSTKRCGRPTCRCATEGPLHETALLTWKEEQKTHTLYIPIAWRETVAAWVEEGKRLKALSHAMSVAQRQFLIAQRGRASQ
;
A
#
# COMPACT_ATOMS: atom_id res chain seq x y z
N MET A 1 18.05 28.59 16.04
CA MET A 1 16.61 28.27 15.87
C MET A 1 16.46 27.48 14.58
N ALA A 2 15.88 26.27 14.63
CA ALA A 2 15.65 25.51 13.40
C ALA A 2 14.69 26.31 12.50
N ARG A 3 15.12 26.60 11.27
CA ARG A 3 14.26 27.24 10.26
C ARG A 3 12.98 26.41 10.15
N ALA A 4 11.82 27.06 10.20
CA ALA A 4 10.55 26.38 10.00
C ALA A 4 10.65 25.53 8.71
N LEU A 5 10.29 24.26 8.79
CA LEU A 5 10.27 23.37 7.63
C LEU A 5 9.13 23.81 6.72
N GLU A 6 9.39 24.82 5.89
CA GLU A 6 8.41 25.38 4.98
C GLU A 6 8.16 24.43 3.80
N THR A 7 6.91 24.38 3.35
CA THR A 7 6.50 23.66 2.15
C THR A 7 5.45 24.45 1.38
N SER A 8 5.22 24.08 0.13
CA SER A 8 4.20 24.69 -0.72
C SER A 8 2.77 24.45 -0.17
N PRO A 9 1.77 25.25 -0.57
CA PRO A 9 0.37 24.97 -0.24
C PRO A 9 -0.08 23.55 -0.65
N ALA A 10 0.46 23.03 -1.75
CA ALA A 10 0.22 21.64 -2.16
C ALA A 10 0.82 20.64 -1.17
N GLY A 11 2.05 20.87 -0.70
CA GLY A 11 2.68 20.05 0.32
C GLY A 11 1.88 20.03 1.64
N ARG A 12 1.34 21.18 2.07
CA ARG A 12 0.46 21.23 3.26
C ARG A 12 -0.80 20.38 3.12
N ARG A 13 -1.44 20.38 1.94
CA ARG A 13 -2.61 19.53 1.67
C ARG A 13 -2.24 18.04 1.68
N ILE A 14 -1.08 17.67 1.16
CA ILE A 14 -0.60 16.28 1.17
C ILE A 14 -0.32 15.83 2.60
N LEU A 15 0.33 16.67 3.42
CA LEU A 15 0.56 16.39 4.84
C LEU A 15 -0.75 16.24 5.63
N ALA A 16 -1.77 17.05 5.32
CA ALA A 16 -3.09 16.90 5.93
C ALA A 16 -3.71 15.52 5.60
N ARG A 17 -3.59 15.05 4.35
CA ARG A 17 -4.06 13.71 3.94
C ARG A 17 -3.23 12.58 4.54
N LEU A 18 -1.92 12.76 4.70
CA LEU A 18 -1.07 11.76 5.36
C LEU A 18 -1.49 11.55 6.83
N ARG A 19 -1.90 12.63 7.52
CA ARG A 19 -2.37 12.56 8.92
C ARG A 19 -3.70 11.82 9.09
N THR A 20 -4.48 11.66 8.02
CA THR A 20 -5.76 10.94 8.08
C THR A 20 -5.63 9.45 7.77
N LEU A 21 -4.41 8.95 7.48
CA LEU A 21 -4.23 7.55 7.13
C LEU A 21 -4.49 6.64 8.33
N GLY A 22 -5.20 5.54 8.08
CA GLY A 22 -5.40 4.46 9.04
C GLY A 22 -4.23 3.46 9.07
N PRO A 23 -4.38 2.34 9.79
CA PRO A 23 -3.43 1.23 9.72
C PRO A 23 -3.24 0.76 8.27
N PHE A 24 -1.99 0.58 7.88
CA PHE A 24 -1.61 0.23 6.52
C PHE A 24 -0.61 -0.93 6.49
N LEU A 25 -0.56 -1.61 5.36
CA LEU A 25 0.38 -2.69 5.09
C LEU A 25 0.97 -2.56 3.69
N GLU A 26 2.28 -2.68 3.57
CA GLU A 26 2.94 -2.76 2.27
C GLU A 26 2.91 -4.20 1.76
N GLY A 27 2.31 -4.41 0.59
CA GLY A 27 2.19 -5.72 -0.02
C GLY A 27 1.02 -5.80 -0.98
N SER A 28 0.65 -7.03 -1.32
CA SER A 28 -0.50 -7.34 -2.15
C SER A 28 -1.26 -8.52 -1.57
N LEU A 29 -2.59 -8.39 -1.48
CA LEU A 29 -3.48 -9.50 -1.17
C LEU A 29 -4.04 -10.06 -2.47
N THR A 30 -3.84 -11.35 -2.70
CA THR A 30 -4.39 -12.07 -3.86
C THR A 30 -5.33 -13.16 -3.38
N VAL A 31 -6.49 -13.27 -4.01
CA VAL A 31 -7.45 -14.34 -3.80
C VAL A 31 -7.46 -15.23 -5.02
N SER A 32 -7.27 -16.53 -4.84
CA SER A 32 -7.32 -17.51 -5.92
C SER A 32 -8.13 -18.73 -5.51
N THR A 33 -8.77 -19.36 -6.49
CA THR A 33 -9.50 -20.61 -6.30
C THR A 33 -8.72 -21.76 -6.90
N LYS A 34 -8.62 -22.89 -6.19
CA LYS A 34 -7.95 -24.09 -6.71
C LYS A 34 -8.74 -25.36 -6.45
N ARG A 35 -8.60 -26.32 -7.37
CA ARG A 35 -9.03 -27.71 -7.14
C ARG A 35 -8.05 -28.34 -6.16
N CYS A 36 -8.60 -28.95 -5.13
CA CYS A 36 -7.86 -29.71 -4.15
C CYS A 36 -7.46 -31.08 -4.72
N GLY A 37 -6.31 -31.61 -4.30
CA GLY A 37 -5.78 -32.88 -4.80
C GLY A 37 -6.47 -34.14 -4.27
N ARG A 38 -7.50 -33.99 -3.44
CA ARG A 38 -8.23 -35.12 -2.85
C ARG A 38 -9.31 -35.60 -3.82
N PRO A 39 -9.24 -36.85 -4.33
CA PRO A 39 -10.21 -37.35 -5.32
C PRO A 39 -11.66 -37.39 -4.79
N THR A 40 -11.83 -37.56 -3.48
CA THR A 40 -13.14 -37.64 -2.82
C THR A 40 -13.71 -36.28 -2.40
N CYS A 41 -13.03 -35.17 -2.66
CA CYS A 41 -13.59 -33.87 -2.34
C CYS A 41 -14.58 -33.42 -3.41
N ARG A 42 -15.70 -32.78 -3.00
CA ARG A 42 -16.65 -32.17 -3.93
C ARG A 42 -15.99 -31.18 -4.90
N CYS A 43 -14.91 -30.50 -4.49
CA CYS A 43 -14.10 -29.60 -5.34
C CYS A 43 -13.60 -30.29 -6.64
N ALA A 44 -13.47 -31.62 -6.62
CA ALA A 44 -12.88 -32.42 -7.69
C ALA A 44 -13.91 -32.85 -8.74
N THR A 45 -15.19 -32.92 -8.36
CA THR A 45 -16.27 -33.45 -9.20
C THR A 45 -17.22 -32.34 -9.67
N GLU A 46 -17.93 -31.69 -8.75
CA GLU A 46 -19.07 -30.81 -9.08
C GLU A 46 -19.24 -29.60 -8.14
N GLY A 47 -18.45 -29.54 -7.06
CA GLY A 47 -18.51 -28.49 -6.06
C GLY A 47 -17.61 -27.29 -6.35
N PRO A 48 -17.80 -26.17 -5.63
CA PRO A 48 -16.98 -24.98 -5.77
C PRO A 48 -15.51 -25.29 -5.43
N LEU A 49 -14.61 -24.60 -6.14
CA LEU A 49 -13.18 -24.65 -5.87
C LEU A 49 -12.85 -24.01 -4.52
N HIS A 50 -11.76 -24.44 -3.90
CA HIS A 50 -11.34 -23.88 -2.62
C HIS A 50 -10.67 -22.54 -2.82
N GLU A 51 -11.16 -21.53 -2.10
CA GLU A 51 -10.59 -20.18 -2.11
C GLU A 51 -9.42 -20.05 -1.12
N THR A 52 -8.30 -19.53 -1.60
CA THR A 52 -7.09 -19.22 -0.82
C THR A 52 -6.78 -17.74 -0.99
N ALA A 53 -6.60 -17.03 0.13
CA ALA A 53 -6.10 -15.66 0.11
C ALA A 53 -4.65 -15.65 0.61
N LEU A 54 -3.77 -15.01 -0.15
CA LEU A 54 -2.35 -14.89 0.15
C LEU A 54 -1.96 -13.41 0.19
N LEU A 55 -1.41 -13.00 1.31
CA LEU A 55 -0.71 -11.73 1.42
C LEU A 55 0.75 -11.95 1.05
N THR A 56 1.28 -11.13 0.14
CA THR A 56 2.67 -11.18 -0.30
C THR A 56 3.33 -9.83 -0.14
N TRP A 57 4.56 -9.81 0.40
CA TRP A 57 5.37 -8.60 0.54
C TRP A 57 6.85 -8.91 0.30
N LYS A 58 7.66 -7.85 0.17
CA LYS A 58 9.11 -7.97 0.08
C LYS A 58 9.78 -7.54 1.37
N GLU A 59 10.73 -8.33 1.84
CA GLU A 59 11.59 -8.02 2.97
C GLU A 59 13.01 -8.50 2.61
N GLU A 60 14.02 -7.66 2.76
CA GLU A 60 15.42 -7.97 2.41
C GLU A 60 15.61 -8.61 1.01
N GLN A 61 14.91 -8.06 0.00
CA GLN A 61 14.88 -8.58 -1.39
C GLN A 61 14.23 -9.97 -1.57
N LYS A 62 13.74 -10.59 -0.49
CA LYS A 62 13.01 -11.86 -0.54
C LYS A 62 11.51 -11.61 -0.56
N THR A 63 10.78 -12.51 -1.22
CA THR A 63 9.32 -12.48 -1.28
C THR A 63 8.77 -13.36 -0.16
N HIS A 64 8.03 -12.75 0.76
CA HIS A 64 7.35 -13.43 1.85
C HIS A 64 5.87 -13.61 1.51
N THR A 65 5.26 -14.70 1.96
CA THR A 65 3.85 -15.00 1.72
C THR A 65 3.19 -15.52 2.98
N LEU A 66 2.01 -15.00 3.30
CA LEU A 66 1.19 -15.39 4.44
C LEU A 66 -0.22 -15.76 3.98
N TYR A 67 -0.73 -16.90 4.46
CA TYR A 67 -2.13 -17.27 4.25
C TYR A 67 -3.05 -16.42 5.11
N ILE A 68 -4.11 -15.87 4.50
CA ILE A 68 -5.09 -15.02 5.19
C ILE A 68 -6.43 -15.78 5.36
N PRO A 69 -6.83 -16.06 6.61
CA PRO A 69 -8.15 -16.63 6.91
C PRO A 69 -9.28 -15.72 6.42
N ILE A 70 -10.43 -16.29 6.10
CA ILE A 70 -11.61 -15.56 5.57
C ILE A 70 -11.97 -14.35 6.44
N ALA A 71 -12.00 -14.53 7.76
CA ALA A 71 -12.34 -13.49 8.73
C ALA A 71 -11.44 -12.23 8.66
N TRP A 72 -10.23 -12.35 8.11
CA TRP A 72 -9.26 -11.25 8.02
C TRP A 72 -9.15 -10.64 6.62
N ARG A 73 -9.77 -11.23 5.59
CA ARG A 73 -9.54 -10.82 4.18
C ARG A 73 -9.91 -9.37 3.94
N GLU A 74 -11.08 -8.93 4.41
CA GLU A 74 -11.53 -7.53 4.24
C GLU A 74 -10.63 -6.55 4.99
N THR A 75 -10.24 -6.89 6.22
CA THR A 75 -9.35 -6.05 7.04
C THR A 75 -7.97 -5.90 6.38
N VAL A 76 -7.38 -7.01 5.93
CA VAL A 76 -6.07 -6.98 5.25
C VAL A 76 -6.17 -6.26 3.91
N ALA A 77 -7.25 -6.45 3.16
CA ALA A 77 -7.49 -5.70 1.92
C ALA A 77 -7.51 -4.18 2.18
N ALA A 78 -8.21 -3.74 3.22
CA ALA A 78 -8.25 -2.33 3.60
C ALA A 78 -6.87 -1.79 3.96
N TRP A 79 -6.07 -2.55 4.73
CA TRP A 79 -4.69 -2.14 5.05
C TRP A 79 -3.77 -2.06 3.83
N VAL A 80 -3.91 -2.98 2.88
CA VAL A 80 -3.15 -2.96 1.62
C VAL A 80 -3.51 -1.73 0.79
N GLU A 81 -4.80 -1.39 0.69
CA GLU A 81 -5.23 -0.17 -0.01
C GLU A 81 -4.72 1.09 0.69
N GLU A 82 -4.72 1.12 2.01
CA GLU A 82 -4.16 2.23 2.77
C GLU A 82 -2.63 2.35 2.57
N GLY A 83 -1.93 1.23 2.41
CA GLY A 83 -0.51 1.19 2.05
C GLY A 83 -0.24 1.78 0.67
N LYS A 84 -1.11 1.50 -0.31
CA LYS A 84 -1.05 2.12 -1.65
C LYS A 84 -1.26 3.63 -1.56
N ARG A 85 -2.22 4.10 -0.75
CA ARG A 85 -2.48 5.53 -0.52
C ARG A 85 -1.29 6.23 0.11
N LEU A 86 -0.68 5.63 1.13
CA LEU A 86 0.55 6.13 1.75
C LEU A 86 1.66 6.31 0.71
N LYS A 87 1.93 5.27 -0.10
CA LYS A 87 2.96 5.31 -1.13
C LYS A 87 2.72 6.43 -2.15
N ALA A 88 1.48 6.59 -2.59
CA ALA A 88 1.10 7.65 -3.53
C ALA A 88 1.29 9.05 -2.92
N LEU A 89 0.84 9.26 -1.68
CA LEU A 89 0.97 10.55 -0.99
C LEU A 89 2.44 10.89 -0.69
N SER A 90 3.25 9.90 -0.30
CA SER A 90 4.69 10.07 -0.09
C SER A 90 5.41 10.49 -1.38
N HIS A 91 5.08 9.85 -2.50
CA HIS A 91 5.60 10.23 -3.81
C HIS A 91 5.18 11.65 -4.19
N ALA A 92 3.90 11.98 -4.04
CA ALA A 92 3.38 13.33 -4.32
C ALA A 92 4.06 14.41 -3.46
N MET A 93 4.30 14.13 -2.17
CA MET A 93 5.03 15.05 -1.29
C MET A 93 6.46 15.28 -1.78
N SER A 94 7.14 14.21 -2.18
CA SER A 94 8.49 14.29 -2.74
C SER A 94 8.55 15.15 -4.00
N VAL A 95 7.56 15.00 -4.91
CA VAL A 95 7.42 15.86 -6.09
C VAL A 95 7.21 17.32 -5.69
N ALA A 96 6.27 17.59 -4.77
CA ALA A 96 5.96 18.95 -4.33
C ALA A 96 7.17 19.66 -3.70
N GLN A 97 7.98 18.94 -2.91
CA GLN A 97 9.18 19.50 -2.31
C GLN A 97 10.30 19.77 -3.32
N ARG A 98 10.49 18.89 -4.31
CA ARG A 98 11.44 19.16 -5.40
C ARG A 98 11.05 20.41 -6.18
N GLN A 99 9.77 20.57 -6.51
CA GLN A 99 9.27 21.75 -7.20
C GLN A 99 9.46 23.02 -6.36
N PHE A 100 9.14 22.96 -5.06
CA PHE A 100 9.36 24.06 -4.14
C PHE A 100 10.84 24.48 -4.10
N LEU A 101 11.76 23.51 -3.99
CA LEU A 101 13.20 23.76 -3.96
C LEU A 101 13.71 24.42 -5.26
N ILE A 102 13.28 23.91 -6.43
CA ILE A 102 13.66 24.49 -7.73
C ILE A 102 13.22 25.95 -7.83
N ALA A 103 11.99 26.25 -7.42
CA ALA A 103 11.44 27.61 -7.45
C ALA A 103 12.20 28.55 -6.49
N GLN A 104 12.58 28.09 -5.31
CA GLN A 104 13.36 28.88 -4.36
C GLN A 104 14.78 29.16 -4.86
N ARG A 105 15.44 28.17 -5.47
CA ARG A 105 16.77 28.36 -6.07
C ARG A 105 16.75 29.43 -7.16
N GLY A 106 15.74 29.43 -8.04
CA GLY A 106 15.60 30.44 -9.08
C GLY A 106 15.40 31.87 -8.57
N ARG A 107 14.88 32.04 -7.34
CA ARG A 107 14.73 33.34 -6.67
C ARG A 107 16.01 33.81 -5.99
N ALA A 108 16.84 32.89 -5.51
CA ALA A 108 18.10 33.20 -4.84
C ALA A 108 19.25 33.52 -5.83
N SER A 109 19.05 33.25 -7.13
CA SER A 109 20.00 33.56 -8.19
C SER A 109 19.66 34.85 -8.96
N GLN A 110 18.63 35.59 -8.53
CA GLN A 110 18.24 36.91 -9.01
C GLN A 110 18.51 37.93 -7.92
#